data_AF-X1VB77-F1
#
_entry.id   AF-X1VB77-F1
#
_cell.length_a   1.000
_cell.length_b   1.000
_cell.length_c   1.000
_cell.angle_alpha   90.00
_cell.angle_beta   90.00
_cell.angle_gamma   90.00
#
_symmetry.space_group_name_H-M   'P 1'
#
loop_
_entity.id
_entity.type
_entity.pdbx_description
1 polymer ?
#
loop_
_entity_poly.entity_id
_entity_poly.type
_entity_poly.pdbx_seq_one_letter_code
_entity_poly.pdbx_strand_id
1 'polypeptide(L)'
;KSKGIDVVHNCTPNSLHYPINKAFLERGIAIISEKPLTVNLEEAKETVELAEKRGIFNAICFNYRFFPVVQEMKAMIGRGELGEVRIIQGGYLQDWLLYDTDYNWRVKLGTAKTRVIADLGSHWIDLAQYLSGKRALQVTADLETFVKFRKRPKEEGETFQLEQPEDYELIEMDTEDYGAVLIRFEGGARGNVRVSQVSPGRKNRLEIEICGSQRSLYWNLEEPNHLWIGCRDGPNLQLMDDPNLL
;
A
#
# COMPACT_ATOMS: atom_id res chain seq x y z
N LYS A 1 -2.13 -37.46 -6.50
CA LYS A 1 -1.70 -36.27 -5.71
C LYS A 1 -0.26 -35.97 -6.11
N SER A 2 0.04 -34.73 -6.52
CA SER A 2 1.40 -34.31 -6.88
C SER A 2 2.34 -34.56 -5.68
N LYS A 3 3.56 -35.04 -5.92
CA LYS A 3 4.60 -35.21 -4.89
C LYS A 3 5.41 -33.90 -4.69
N GLY A 4 4.83 -32.73 -4.95
CA GLY A 4 5.54 -31.46 -5.08
C GLY A 4 4.79 -30.26 -4.52
N ILE A 5 5.36 -29.06 -4.68
CA ILE A 5 4.80 -27.78 -4.23
C ILE A 5 3.82 -27.26 -5.27
N ASP A 6 2.59 -26.95 -4.84
CA ASP A 6 1.56 -26.39 -5.73
C ASP A 6 1.56 -24.85 -5.74
N VAL A 7 1.81 -24.22 -4.59
CA VAL A 7 1.84 -22.75 -4.42
C VAL A 7 2.98 -22.34 -3.48
N VAL A 8 3.62 -21.21 -3.75
CA VAL A 8 4.62 -20.57 -2.87
C VAL A 8 4.13 -19.19 -2.45
N HIS A 9 4.21 -18.90 -1.15
CA HIS A 9 4.07 -17.55 -0.62
C HIS A 9 5.46 -16.97 -0.35
N ASN A 10 5.86 -15.98 -1.14
CA ASN A 10 7.14 -15.31 -1.02
C ASN A 10 7.01 -14.09 -0.10
N CYS A 11 7.50 -14.21 1.14
CA CYS A 11 7.52 -13.14 2.16
C CYS A 11 8.95 -12.64 2.45
N THR A 12 9.85 -12.77 1.48
CA THR A 12 11.25 -12.35 1.64
C THR A 12 11.38 -10.82 1.51
N PRO A 13 12.55 -10.21 1.80
CA PRO A 13 12.77 -8.80 1.48
C PRO A 13 12.62 -8.49 -0.02
N ASN A 14 12.26 -7.24 -0.35
CA ASN A 14 11.93 -6.78 -1.71
C ASN A 14 12.93 -7.19 -2.79
N SER A 15 14.24 -7.18 -2.49
CA SER A 15 15.30 -7.53 -3.44
C SER A 15 15.29 -9.00 -3.88
N LEU A 16 14.63 -9.87 -3.11
CA LEU A 16 14.50 -11.29 -3.39
C LEU A 16 13.16 -11.64 -4.08
N HIS A 17 12.25 -10.69 -4.24
CA HIS A 17 10.96 -10.96 -4.87
C HIS A 17 11.13 -11.43 -6.31
N TYR A 18 11.81 -10.67 -7.15
CA TYR A 18 12.03 -11.01 -8.56
C TYR A 18 12.72 -12.39 -8.76
N PRO A 19 13.93 -12.65 -8.21
CA PRO A 19 14.63 -13.91 -8.48
C PRO A 19 13.87 -15.14 -7.97
N ILE A 20 13.18 -15.04 -6.83
CA ILE A 20 12.39 -16.14 -6.27
C ILE A 20 11.11 -16.36 -7.09
N ASN A 21 10.35 -15.29 -7.35
CA ASN A 21 9.10 -15.38 -8.11
C ASN A 21 9.35 -15.96 -9.51
N LYS A 22 10.37 -15.45 -10.22
CA LYS A 22 10.78 -15.95 -11.54
C LYS A 22 11.12 -17.44 -11.49
N ALA A 23 11.92 -17.88 -10.52
CA ALA A 23 12.32 -19.28 -10.38
C ALA A 23 11.13 -20.24 -10.19
N PHE A 24 10.09 -19.83 -9.48
CA PHE A 24 8.88 -20.64 -9.30
C PHE A 24 7.95 -20.58 -10.53
N LEU A 25 7.76 -19.41 -11.13
CA LEU A 25 6.97 -19.25 -12.35
C LEU A 25 7.56 -20.03 -13.53
N GLU A 26 8.88 -20.07 -13.68
CA GLU A 26 9.56 -20.87 -14.72
C GLU A 26 9.27 -22.37 -14.61
N ARG A 27 8.95 -22.84 -13.39
CA ARG A 27 8.63 -24.24 -13.08
C ARG A 27 7.14 -24.56 -13.11
N GLY A 28 6.27 -23.59 -13.41
CA GLY A 28 4.82 -23.84 -13.40
C GLY A 28 4.18 -23.77 -12.02
N ILE A 29 4.86 -23.25 -11.00
CA ILE A 29 4.38 -23.23 -9.62
C ILE A 29 3.70 -21.88 -9.36
N ALA A 30 2.51 -21.91 -8.76
CA ALA A 30 1.76 -20.71 -8.44
C ALA A 30 2.43 -19.88 -7.34
N ILE A 31 2.27 -18.57 -7.42
CA ILE A 31 2.93 -17.64 -6.49
C ILE A 31 1.94 -16.68 -5.83
N ILE A 32 2.18 -16.41 -4.55
CA ILE A 32 1.68 -15.24 -3.83
C ILE A 32 2.93 -14.46 -3.44
N SER A 33 3.11 -13.24 -3.94
CA SER A 33 4.26 -12.41 -3.61
C SER A 33 3.88 -11.34 -2.61
N GLU A 34 4.72 -11.09 -1.62
CA GLU A 34 4.68 -9.82 -0.91
C GLU A 34 4.89 -8.63 -1.86
N LYS A 35 4.46 -7.46 -1.39
CA LYS A 35 4.63 -6.19 -2.13
C LYS A 35 5.96 -5.50 -1.77
N PRO A 36 6.43 -4.54 -2.58
CA PRO A 36 6.08 -4.35 -3.99
C PRO A 36 6.48 -5.59 -4.82
N LEU A 37 5.89 -5.81 -5.99
CA LEU A 37 6.17 -7.01 -6.80
C LEU A 37 7.68 -7.23 -7.05
N THR A 38 8.40 -6.14 -7.32
CA THR A 38 9.85 -6.07 -7.53
C THR A 38 10.36 -4.69 -7.12
N VAL A 39 11.68 -4.46 -7.18
CA VAL A 39 12.29 -3.16 -6.85
C VAL A 39 12.32 -2.18 -8.03
N ASN A 40 12.11 -2.68 -9.26
CA ASN A 40 12.10 -1.87 -10.47
C ASN A 40 11.06 -2.35 -11.50
N LEU A 41 10.68 -1.46 -12.42
CA LEU A 41 9.63 -1.70 -13.41
C LEU A 41 10.00 -2.79 -14.44
N GLU A 42 11.27 -2.92 -14.79
CA GLU A 42 11.72 -3.89 -15.79
C GLU A 42 11.50 -5.33 -15.30
N GLU A 43 11.96 -5.62 -14.08
CA GLU A 43 11.72 -6.90 -13.40
C GLU A 43 10.21 -7.18 -13.21
N ALA A 44 9.42 -6.14 -12.88
CA ALA A 44 7.98 -6.29 -12.71
C ALA A 44 7.31 -6.71 -14.03
N LYS A 45 7.65 -6.05 -15.13
CA LYS A 45 7.12 -6.35 -16.47
C LYS A 45 7.46 -7.78 -16.87
N GLU A 46 8.73 -8.17 -16.74
CA GLU A 46 9.15 -9.53 -17.08
C GLU A 46 8.43 -10.58 -16.22
N THR A 47 8.25 -10.32 -14.93
CA THR A 47 7.52 -11.22 -14.02
C THR A 47 6.06 -11.40 -14.44
N VAL A 48 5.39 -10.29 -14.78
CA VAL A 48 3.99 -10.31 -15.26
C VAL A 48 3.89 -11.04 -16.60
N GLU A 49 4.74 -10.72 -17.58
CA GLU A 49 4.77 -11.37 -18.89
C GLU A 49 5.01 -12.89 -18.76
N LEU A 50 5.91 -13.30 -17.87
CA LEU A 50 6.17 -14.71 -17.60
C LEU A 50 4.94 -15.40 -16.99
N ALA A 51 4.31 -14.78 -16.00
CA ALA A 51 3.12 -15.33 -15.34
C ALA A 51 1.95 -15.48 -16.34
N GLU A 52 1.72 -14.47 -17.18
CA GLU A 52 0.73 -14.48 -18.26
C GLU A 52 1.03 -15.58 -19.30
N LYS A 53 2.26 -15.63 -19.80
CA LYS A 53 2.68 -16.64 -20.79
C LYS A 53 2.49 -18.07 -20.30
N ARG A 54 2.69 -18.30 -19.00
CA ARG A 54 2.55 -19.62 -18.40
C ARG A 54 1.11 -19.97 -18.00
N GLY A 55 0.23 -18.97 -17.90
CA GLY A 55 -1.15 -19.16 -17.44
C GLY A 55 -1.24 -19.70 -16.00
N ILE A 56 -0.29 -19.34 -15.15
CA ILE A 56 -0.23 -19.83 -13.75
C ILE A 56 -0.96 -18.85 -12.85
N PHE A 57 -1.70 -19.37 -11.88
CA PHE A 57 -2.25 -18.54 -10.79
C PHE A 57 -1.13 -17.74 -10.11
N ASN A 58 -1.35 -16.44 -9.97
CA ASN A 58 -0.44 -15.54 -9.31
C ASN A 58 -1.21 -14.43 -8.57
N ALA A 59 -0.67 -13.96 -7.45
CA ALA A 59 -1.25 -12.89 -6.66
C ALA A 59 -0.15 -12.04 -5.99
N ILE A 60 -0.51 -10.79 -5.66
CA ILE A 60 0.30 -9.88 -4.85
C ILE A 60 -0.43 -9.62 -3.54
N CYS A 61 0.30 -9.57 -2.43
CA CYS A 61 -0.23 -9.39 -1.07
C CYS A 61 -0.64 -7.94 -0.80
N PHE A 62 -1.70 -7.47 -1.46
CA PHE A 62 -2.41 -6.26 -1.07
C PHE A 62 -3.55 -6.61 -0.10
N ASN A 63 -3.16 -7.01 1.11
CA ASN A 63 -4.02 -7.57 2.14
C ASN A 63 -5.17 -6.63 2.59
N TYR A 64 -4.99 -5.30 2.51
CA TYR A 64 -6.04 -4.35 2.93
C TYR A 64 -7.32 -4.40 2.10
N ARG A 65 -7.27 -4.99 0.89
CA ARG A 65 -8.48 -5.24 0.09
C ARG A 65 -9.48 -6.12 0.82
N PHE A 66 -9.02 -7.01 1.70
CA PHE A 66 -9.82 -8.11 2.24
C PHE A 66 -10.55 -7.78 3.55
N PHE A 67 -10.48 -6.53 4.03
CA PHE A 67 -11.34 -6.09 5.14
C PHE A 67 -12.81 -6.17 4.71
N PRO A 68 -13.74 -6.70 5.54
CA PRO A 68 -15.15 -6.82 5.19
C PRO A 68 -15.78 -5.50 4.74
N VAL A 69 -15.44 -4.40 5.43
CA VAL A 69 -15.89 -3.06 5.05
C VAL A 69 -15.39 -2.66 3.66
N VAL A 70 -14.13 -2.97 3.31
CA VAL A 70 -13.57 -2.68 1.97
C VAL A 70 -14.26 -3.52 0.89
N GLN A 71 -14.64 -4.76 1.20
CA GLN A 71 -15.44 -5.60 0.30
C GLN A 71 -16.85 -5.03 0.10
N GLU A 72 -17.49 -4.52 1.15
CA GLU A 72 -18.79 -3.85 1.02
C GLU A 72 -18.68 -2.55 0.23
N MET A 73 -17.65 -1.73 0.46
CA MET A 73 -17.39 -0.56 -0.39
C MET A 73 -17.27 -0.95 -1.87
N LYS A 74 -16.53 -2.03 -2.17
CA LYS A 74 -16.39 -2.54 -3.54
C LYS A 74 -17.74 -2.96 -4.12
N ALA A 75 -18.55 -3.66 -3.32
CA ALA A 75 -19.86 -4.14 -3.74
C ALA A 75 -20.84 -2.98 -3.99
N MET A 76 -20.91 -1.97 -3.10
CA MET A 76 -21.71 -0.75 -3.28
C MET A 76 -21.36 0.00 -4.56
N ILE A 77 -20.05 0.16 -4.84
CA ILE A 77 -19.57 0.78 -6.07
C ILE A 77 -19.99 -0.06 -7.28
N GLY A 78 -19.82 -1.39 -7.23
CA GLY A 78 -20.21 -2.31 -8.28
C GLY A 78 -21.72 -2.35 -8.55
N ARG A 79 -22.55 -2.12 -7.52
CA ARG A 79 -24.01 -1.96 -7.62
C ARG A 79 -24.43 -0.58 -8.16
N GLY A 80 -23.48 0.33 -8.40
CA GLY A 80 -23.74 1.67 -8.93
C GLY A 80 -24.30 2.65 -7.90
N GLU A 81 -24.23 2.36 -6.61
CA GLU A 81 -24.84 3.19 -5.56
C GLU A 81 -24.20 4.58 -5.41
N LEU A 82 -22.95 4.73 -5.86
CA LEU A 82 -22.25 6.01 -5.88
C LEU A 82 -22.58 6.83 -7.14
N GLY A 83 -23.20 6.21 -8.15
CA GLY A 83 -23.29 6.76 -9.50
C GLY A 83 -21.90 6.94 -10.13
N GLU A 84 -21.66 8.08 -10.76
CA GLU A 84 -20.38 8.40 -11.39
C GLU A 84 -19.33 8.71 -10.33
N VAL A 85 -18.27 7.90 -10.23
CA VAL A 85 -17.12 8.17 -9.35
C VAL A 85 -16.32 9.36 -9.89
N ARG A 86 -16.19 10.42 -9.08
CA ARG A 86 -15.58 11.72 -9.45
C ARG A 86 -14.27 12.00 -8.72
N ILE A 87 -14.22 11.72 -7.42
CA ILE A 87 -13.07 12.02 -6.55
C ILE A 87 -12.65 10.74 -5.82
N ILE A 88 -11.35 10.48 -5.79
CA ILE A 88 -10.74 9.38 -5.02
C ILE A 88 -9.57 9.97 -4.21
N GLN A 89 -9.70 10.08 -2.90
CA GLN A 89 -8.74 10.81 -2.07
C GLN A 89 -8.44 10.13 -0.74
N GLY A 90 -7.33 10.48 -0.10
CA GLY A 90 -7.02 9.94 1.22
C GLY A 90 -5.53 10.01 1.56
N GLY A 91 -5.06 9.00 2.26
CA GLY A 91 -3.66 8.92 2.64
C GLY A 91 -3.26 7.61 3.29
N TYR A 92 -1.96 7.43 3.47
CA TYR A 92 -1.40 6.39 4.31
C TYR A 92 -0.31 6.99 5.19
N LEU A 93 -0.65 7.20 6.46
CA LEU A 93 0.17 7.93 7.42
C LEU A 93 0.62 7.02 8.57
N GLN A 94 1.89 7.14 8.91
CA GLN A 94 2.54 6.47 10.03
C GLN A 94 3.53 7.43 10.74
N ASP A 95 4.00 7.05 11.92
CA ASP A 95 4.96 7.82 12.72
C ASP A 95 6.23 7.06 13.11
N TRP A 96 6.46 5.86 12.57
CA TRP A 96 7.55 4.99 13.02
C TRP A 96 8.97 5.43 12.58
N LEU A 97 9.08 6.41 11.67
CA LEU A 97 10.36 7.02 11.25
C LEU A 97 10.49 8.47 11.68
N LEU A 98 9.76 8.90 12.71
CA LEU A 98 9.67 10.28 13.14
C LEU A 98 11.01 10.86 13.63
N TYR A 99 11.81 10.07 14.32
CA TYR A 99 13.06 10.51 14.93
C TYR A 99 14.28 10.11 14.10
N ASP A 100 15.39 10.84 14.29
CA ASP A 100 16.69 10.52 13.67
C ASP A 100 17.28 9.19 14.18
N THR A 101 16.83 8.73 15.35
CA THR A 101 17.17 7.41 15.92
C THR A 101 16.36 6.25 15.34
N ASP A 102 15.27 6.53 14.62
CA ASP A 102 14.44 5.48 14.04
C ASP A 102 15.14 4.91 12.80
N TYR A 103 15.75 3.73 12.95
CA TYR A 103 16.50 3.07 11.90
C TYR A 103 16.29 1.55 11.94
N ASN A 104 16.05 0.94 10.78
CA ASN A 104 16.09 -0.51 10.61
C ASN A 104 16.57 -0.88 9.20
N TRP A 105 16.69 -2.18 8.92
CA TRP A 105 17.14 -2.68 7.61
C TRP A 105 16.31 -2.15 6.43
N ARG A 106 15.02 -1.82 6.60
CA ARG A 106 14.16 -1.28 5.53
C ARG A 106 14.60 0.11 5.10
N VAL A 107 15.25 0.86 5.98
CA VAL A 107 15.84 2.17 5.69
C VAL A 107 17.09 2.04 4.81
N LYS A 108 17.87 0.97 4.99
CA LYS A 108 19.11 0.71 4.23
C LYS A 108 18.87 0.13 2.85
N LEU A 109 17.78 -0.61 2.66
CA LEU A 109 17.66 -1.53 1.54
C LEU A 109 17.50 -0.90 0.15
N GLY A 110 17.64 0.43 -0.01
CA GLY A 110 18.46 1.14 -1.02
C GLY A 110 18.57 0.58 -2.45
N THR A 111 17.62 -0.23 -2.89
CA THR A 111 17.54 -0.85 -4.21
C THR A 111 16.32 -0.32 -4.94
N ALA A 112 15.30 0.12 -4.18
CA ALA A 112 14.18 0.89 -4.69
C ALA A 112 14.49 2.39 -4.58
N LYS A 113 14.22 3.15 -5.65
CA LYS A 113 14.41 4.61 -5.73
C LYS A 113 13.43 5.42 -4.88
N THR A 114 12.62 4.75 -4.08
CA THR A 114 11.53 5.34 -3.27
C THR A 114 11.32 4.46 -2.05
N ARG A 115 10.95 5.10 -0.93
CA ARG A 115 10.64 4.43 0.33
C ARG A 115 9.15 4.52 0.65
N VAL A 116 8.65 5.69 1.02
CA VAL A 116 7.26 5.81 1.49
C VAL A 116 6.23 5.59 0.39
N ILE A 117 6.54 5.97 -0.87
CA ILE A 117 5.62 5.75 -1.99
C ILE A 117 5.56 4.26 -2.34
N ALA A 118 6.70 3.56 -2.39
CA ALA A 118 6.71 2.11 -2.63
C ALA A 118 6.10 1.33 -1.46
N ASP A 119 6.37 1.71 -0.22
CA ASP A 119 5.92 0.98 0.96
C ASP A 119 4.43 1.23 1.25
N LEU A 120 4.05 2.50 1.45
CA LEU A 120 2.69 2.87 1.84
C LEU A 120 1.84 3.28 0.62
N GLY A 121 2.42 4.06 -0.29
CA GLY A 121 1.71 4.54 -1.49
C GLY A 121 1.21 3.42 -2.38
N SER A 122 1.96 2.31 -2.50
CA SER A 122 1.54 1.15 -3.28
C SER A 122 0.23 0.56 -2.76
N HIS A 123 0.07 0.40 -1.45
CA HIS A 123 -1.19 -0.07 -0.84
C HIS A 123 -2.35 0.87 -1.13
N TRP A 124 -2.14 2.18 -1.02
CA TRP A 124 -3.21 3.14 -1.25
C TRP A 124 -3.63 3.19 -2.73
N ILE A 125 -2.65 3.24 -3.65
CA ILE A 125 -2.90 3.25 -5.11
C ILE A 125 -3.59 1.95 -5.54
N ASP A 126 -3.17 0.83 -4.97
CA ASP A 126 -3.80 -0.46 -5.15
C ASP A 126 -5.28 -0.43 -4.71
N LEU A 127 -5.56 -0.01 -3.48
CA LEU A 127 -6.90 0.06 -2.92
C LEU A 127 -7.82 1.01 -3.72
N ALA A 128 -7.29 2.17 -4.14
CA ALA A 128 -8.00 3.13 -4.96
C ALA A 128 -8.43 2.54 -6.31
N GLN A 129 -7.53 1.85 -7.01
CA GLN A 129 -7.84 1.19 -8.28
C GLN A 129 -8.76 -0.02 -8.08
N TYR A 130 -8.54 -0.80 -7.01
CA TYR A 130 -9.38 -1.94 -6.65
C TYR A 130 -10.83 -1.51 -6.43
N LEU A 131 -11.08 -0.54 -5.55
CA LEU A 131 -12.43 -0.07 -5.22
C LEU A 131 -13.11 0.56 -6.44
N SER A 132 -12.46 1.54 -7.07
CA SER A 132 -13.06 2.31 -8.17
C SER A 132 -13.15 1.54 -9.48
N GLY A 133 -12.33 0.50 -9.68
CA GLY A 133 -12.16 -0.16 -10.96
C GLY A 133 -11.50 0.72 -12.03
N LYS A 134 -10.93 1.87 -11.66
CA LYS A 134 -10.33 2.84 -12.57
C LYS A 134 -8.81 2.79 -12.48
N ARG A 135 -8.12 2.71 -13.62
CA ARG A 135 -6.66 2.74 -13.66
C ARG A 135 -6.11 4.15 -13.38
N ALA A 136 -5.01 4.25 -12.64
CA ALA A 136 -4.24 5.49 -12.58
C ALA A 136 -3.50 5.71 -13.91
N LEU A 137 -3.63 6.89 -14.51
CA LEU A 137 -3.08 7.20 -15.84
C LEU A 137 -1.90 8.17 -15.78
N GLN A 138 -2.00 9.19 -14.96
CA GLN A 138 -0.98 10.26 -14.86
C GLN A 138 -0.90 10.76 -13.43
N VAL A 139 0.30 11.17 -13.02
CA VAL A 139 0.55 11.71 -11.69
C VAL A 139 1.39 12.99 -11.75
N THR A 140 1.23 13.82 -10.74
CA THR A 140 2.25 14.81 -10.34
C THR A 140 2.48 14.66 -8.85
N ALA A 141 3.73 14.73 -8.42
CA ALA A 141 4.11 14.43 -7.04
C ALA A 141 5.02 15.52 -6.47
N ASP A 142 4.85 15.76 -5.17
CA ASP A 142 5.76 16.53 -4.34
C ASP A 142 6.28 15.59 -3.25
N LEU A 143 7.60 15.41 -3.18
CA LEU A 143 8.28 14.43 -2.34
C LEU A 143 9.31 15.14 -1.47
N GLU A 144 9.45 14.73 -0.22
CA GLU A 144 10.36 15.39 0.72
C GLU A 144 11.03 14.39 1.68
N THR A 145 12.29 14.69 2.02
CA THR A 145 13.09 13.99 3.03
C THR A 145 13.33 14.96 4.19
N PHE A 146 12.50 14.84 5.22
CA PHE A 146 12.56 15.71 6.40
C PHE A 146 13.71 15.31 7.33
N VAL A 147 13.91 14.00 7.54
CA VAL A 147 14.98 13.46 8.40
C VAL A 147 16.16 13.06 7.51
N LYS A 148 17.01 14.05 7.19
CA LYS A 148 18.12 13.90 6.23
C LYS A 148 19.24 12.98 6.71
N PHE A 149 19.42 12.88 8.03
CA PHE A 149 20.46 12.04 8.63
C PHE A 149 19.85 11.18 9.72
N ARG A 150 20.17 9.89 9.73
CA ARG A 150 19.73 8.94 10.75
C ARG A 150 20.90 8.30 11.46
N LYS A 151 20.74 8.05 12.76
CA LYS A 151 21.71 7.38 13.62
C LYS A 151 21.54 5.87 13.49
N ARG A 152 22.44 5.21 12.78
CA ARG A 152 22.48 3.75 12.68
C ARG A 152 23.34 3.18 13.82
N PRO A 153 22.82 2.31 14.68
CA PRO A 153 23.63 1.58 15.65
C PRO A 153 24.74 0.78 14.96
N LYS A 154 25.96 0.78 15.50
CA LYS A 154 27.06 -0.02 14.92
C LYS A 154 26.93 -1.52 15.18
N GLU A 155 26.20 -1.90 16.22
CA GLU A 155 25.82 -3.29 16.53
C GLU A 155 24.33 -3.49 16.22
N GLU A 156 23.97 -4.59 15.54
CA GLU A 156 22.56 -4.90 15.22
C GLU A 156 21.79 -5.32 16.49
N GLY A 157 21.05 -4.37 17.07
CA GLY A 157 20.07 -4.63 18.13
C GLY A 157 18.67 -4.96 17.59
N GLU A 158 17.75 -5.37 18.47
CA GLU A 158 16.36 -5.65 18.11
C GLU A 158 15.63 -4.40 17.58
N THR A 159 14.67 -4.60 16.66
CA THR A 159 14.02 -3.56 15.82
C THR A 159 13.15 -2.54 16.56
N PHE A 160 13.08 -2.59 17.90
CA PHE A 160 12.22 -1.75 18.74
C PHE A 160 12.90 -1.29 20.05
N GLN A 161 14.19 -0.98 20.03
CA GLN A 161 14.86 -0.40 21.20
C GLN A 161 14.45 1.08 21.38
N LEU A 162 13.96 1.42 22.58
CA LEU A 162 13.61 2.78 23.00
C LEU A 162 14.84 3.60 23.45
N GLU A 163 15.98 2.95 23.63
CA GLU A 163 17.21 3.58 24.10
C GLU A 163 18.01 4.16 22.93
N GLN A 164 18.57 5.36 23.12
CA GLN A 164 19.42 5.96 22.10
C GLN A 164 20.72 5.15 21.99
N PRO A 165 21.17 4.79 20.77
CA PRO A 165 22.45 4.10 20.62
C PRO A 165 23.57 5.01 21.12
N GLU A 166 24.38 4.53 22.06
CA GLU A 166 25.57 5.25 22.54
C GLU A 166 26.67 5.30 21.45
N ASP A 167 26.75 4.25 20.62
CA ASP A 167 27.65 4.18 19.47
C ASP A 167 26.87 4.01 18.15
N TYR A 168 27.01 5.00 17.26
CA TYR A 168 26.30 5.05 15.99
C TYR A 168 27.14 5.65 14.88
N GLU A 169 26.70 5.41 13.64
CA GLU A 169 27.13 6.18 12.47
C GLU A 169 25.95 6.99 11.90
N LEU A 170 26.25 8.16 11.35
CA LEU A 170 25.26 8.97 10.64
C LEU A 170 25.14 8.48 9.20
N ILE A 171 23.93 8.16 8.78
CA ILE A 171 23.59 7.79 7.40
C ILE A 171 22.77 8.92 6.79
N GLU A 172 23.20 9.44 5.65
CA GLU A 172 22.41 10.35 4.83
C GLU A 172 21.27 9.59 4.13
N MET A 173 20.06 10.15 4.20
CA MET A 173 18.86 9.58 3.59
C MET A 173 18.63 10.19 2.20
N ASP A 174 18.58 9.33 1.18
CA ASP A 174 18.33 9.70 -0.22
C ASP A 174 16.91 9.36 -0.70
N THR A 175 16.08 8.75 0.17
CA THR A 175 14.67 8.43 -0.11
C THR A 175 13.73 9.27 0.74
N GLU A 176 12.54 9.53 0.21
CA GLU A 176 11.54 10.42 0.78
C GLU A 176 10.84 9.86 2.04
N ASP A 177 10.60 10.71 3.04
CA ASP A 177 9.77 10.41 4.24
C ASP A 177 8.28 10.70 3.98
N TYR A 178 8.01 11.57 3.00
CA TYR A 178 6.69 12.09 2.67
C TYR A 178 6.49 12.19 1.16
N GLY A 179 5.23 12.03 0.74
CA GLY A 179 4.81 12.38 -0.60
C GLY A 179 3.35 12.81 -0.69
N ALA A 180 3.10 13.86 -1.47
CA ALA A 180 1.77 14.26 -1.91
C ALA A 180 1.65 14.02 -3.41
N VAL A 181 0.71 13.17 -3.83
CA VAL A 181 0.55 12.78 -5.24
C VAL A 181 -0.84 13.13 -5.72
N LEU A 182 -0.95 13.92 -6.77
CA LEU A 182 -2.19 14.13 -7.52
C LEU A 182 -2.27 13.13 -8.66
N ILE A 183 -3.45 12.54 -8.89
CA ILE A 183 -3.65 11.43 -9.81
C ILE A 183 -4.81 11.74 -10.77
N ARG A 184 -4.61 11.46 -12.06
CA ARG A 184 -5.68 11.39 -13.05
C ARG A 184 -6.02 9.92 -13.30
N PHE A 185 -7.28 9.55 -13.05
CA PHE A 185 -7.77 8.20 -13.28
C PHE A 185 -8.51 8.08 -14.62
N GLU A 186 -8.62 6.85 -15.08
CA GLU A 186 -9.47 6.48 -16.21
C GLU A 186 -10.94 6.89 -15.98
N GLY A 187 -11.58 7.35 -17.05
CA GLY A 187 -12.95 7.87 -16.98
C GLY A 187 -13.07 9.19 -16.23
N GLY A 188 -12.00 10.00 -16.17
CA GLY A 188 -12.07 11.42 -15.79
C GLY A 188 -11.96 11.73 -14.29
N ALA A 189 -12.07 10.73 -13.41
CA ALA A 189 -11.97 10.92 -11.97
C ALA A 189 -10.62 11.55 -11.57
N ARG A 190 -10.66 12.40 -10.53
CA ARG A 190 -9.49 13.07 -9.95
C ARG A 190 -9.17 12.44 -8.61
N GLY A 191 -7.90 12.34 -8.28
CA GLY A 191 -7.51 11.90 -6.96
C GLY A 191 -6.28 12.54 -6.40
N ASN A 192 -6.10 12.32 -5.10
CA ASN A 192 -4.93 12.74 -4.36
C ASN A 192 -4.63 11.75 -3.24
N VAL A 193 -3.36 11.53 -2.95
CA VAL A 193 -2.91 10.73 -1.81
C VAL A 193 -1.77 11.44 -1.10
N ARG A 194 -1.84 11.44 0.23
CA ARG A 194 -0.75 11.85 1.10
C ARG A 194 -0.17 10.62 1.77
N VAL A 195 1.13 10.41 1.65
CA VAL A 195 1.83 9.33 2.33
C VAL A 195 2.94 9.88 3.21
N SER A 196 3.09 9.31 4.40
CA SER A 196 4.04 9.82 5.38
C SER A 196 4.45 8.73 6.36
N GLN A 197 5.73 8.67 6.69
CA GLN A 197 6.24 7.88 7.83
C GLN A 197 6.65 8.77 9.03
N VAL A 198 6.38 10.07 8.92
CA VAL A 198 6.76 11.11 9.89
C VAL A 198 5.55 11.94 10.33
N SER A 199 4.39 11.30 10.52
CA SER A 199 3.14 11.94 10.95
C SER A 199 2.77 11.56 12.38
N PRO A 200 3.24 12.30 13.41
CA PRO A 200 3.09 11.93 14.83
C PRO A 200 1.66 11.53 15.21
N GLY A 201 1.53 10.41 15.92
CA GLY A 201 0.25 9.90 16.42
C GLY A 201 -0.51 9.04 15.42
N ARG A 202 -0.08 8.95 14.15
CA ARG A 202 -0.65 8.01 13.18
C ARG A 202 0.12 6.70 13.23
N LYS A 203 -0.58 5.60 13.52
CA LYS A 203 0.08 4.28 13.67
C LYS A 203 0.06 3.50 12.37
N ASN A 204 -1.12 3.36 11.79
CA ASN A 204 -1.30 2.67 10.54
C ASN A 204 -2.50 3.23 9.78
N ARG A 205 -2.56 4.56 9.63
CA ARG A 205 -3.73 5.26 9.10
C ARG A 205 -3.75 5.22 7.57
N LEU A 206 -4.14 4.08 7.02
CA LEU A 206 -4.60 3.98 5.65
C LEU A 206 -6.05 4.46 5.59
N GLU A 207 -6.30 5.60 4.94
CA GLU A 207 -7.63 6.18 4.77
C GLU A 207 -7.95 6.40 3.29
N ILE A 208 -9.20 6.16 2.91
CA ILE A 208 -9.68 6.40 1.56
C ILE A 208 -11.11 6.92 1.57
N GLU A 209 -11.34 7.92 0.74
CA GLU A 209 -12.65 8.48 0.43
C GLU A 209 -12.91 8.41 -1.08
N ILE A 210 -14.08 7.93 -1.45
CA ILE A 210 -14.54 7.88 -2.85
C ILE A 210 -15.84 8.66 -2.94
N CYS A 211 -15.82 9.78 -3.66
CA CYS A 211 -16.99 10.62 -3.86
C CYS A 211 -17.57 10.36 -5.25
N GLY A 212 -18.80 9.87 -5.27
CA GLY A 212 -19.60 9.69 -6.47
C GLY A 212 -20.56 10.85 -6.72
N SER A 213 -21.36 10.73 -7.78
CA SER A 213 -22.42 11.68 -8.10
C SER A 213 -23.62 11.59 -7.16
N GLN A 214 -23.80 10.45 -6.48
CA GLN A 214 -24.96 10.18 -5.60
C GLN A 214 -24.57 10.07 -4.13
N ARG A 215 -23.42 9.45 -3.83
CA ARG A 215 -22.95 9.16 -2.47
C ARG A 215 -21.44 9.24 -2.37
N SER A 216 -20.94 9.39 -1.15
CA SER A 216 -19.53 9.22 -0.82
C SER A 216 -19.32 8.05 0.14
N LEU A 217 -18.16 7.41 0.09
CA LEU A 217 -17.74 6.40 1.05
C LEU A 217 -16.42 6.82 1.68
N TYR A 218 -16.27 6.69 3.00
CA TYR A 218 -15.01 6.89 3.71
C TYR A 218 -14.72 5.72 4.64
N TRP A 219 -13.48 5.24 4.58
CA TRP A 219 -12.97 4.19 5.45
C TRP A 219 -11.56 4.53 5.91
N ASN A 220 -11.22 4.12 7.14
CA ASN A 220 -9.88 4.23 7.67
C ASN A 220 -9.49 2.99 8.48
N LEU A 221 -8.25 2.55 8.31
CA LEU A 221 -7.74 1.31 8.91
C LEU A 221 -7.59 1.36 10.44
N GLU A 222 -7.54 2.55 11.04
CA GLU A 222 -7.52 2.69 12.51
C GLU A 222 -8.89 2.37 13.12
N GLU A 223 -9.96 2.42 12.31
CA GLU A 223 -11.33 2.04 12.67
C GLU A 223 -11.87 1.04 11.62
N PRO A 224 -11.25 -0.15 11.50
CA PRO A 224 -11.38 -1.01 10.31
C PRO A 224 -12.80 -1.53 10.08
N ASN A 225 -13.61 -1.56 11.14
CA ASN A 225 -14.98 -2.07 11.13
C ASN A 225 -16.02 -0.97 10.86
N HIS A 226 -15.62 0.27 10.58
CA HIS A 226 -16.53 1.38 10.36
C HIS A 226 -16.45 1.93 8.93
N LEU A 227 -17.60 1.99 8.27
CA LEU A 227 -17.81 2.66 6.99
C LEU A 227 -18.69 3.88 7.19
N TRP A 228 -18.22 5.04 6.77
CA TRP A 228 -19.07 6.22 6.64
C TRP A 228 -19.62 6.32 5.22
N ILE A 229 -20.92 6.59 5.10
CA ILE A 229 -21.63 6.76 3.84
C ILE A 229 -22.22 8.17 3.81
N GLY A 230 -21.70 9.01 2.92
CA GLY A 230 -22.15 10.38 2.71
C GLY A 230 -23.36 10.46 1.80
N CYS A 231 -24.40 11.16 2.24
CA CYS A 231 -25.65 11.39 1.49
C CYS A 231 -25.96 12.89 1.45
N ARG A 232 -26.37 13.41 0.27
CA ARG A 232 -26.79 14.82 0.15
C ARG A 232 -28.23 15.04 0.60
N ASP A 233 -29.14 14.20 0.11
CA ASP A 233 -30.59 14.38 0.28
C ASP A 233 -31.15 13.62 1.49
N GLY A 234 -30.29 13.37 2.48
CA GLY A 234 -30.63 12.63 3.71
C GLY A 234 -29.45 12.61 4.69
N PRO A 235 -29.63 12.00 5.88
CA PRO A 235 -28.55 11.88 6.84
C PRO A 235 -27.44 10.98 6.29
N ASN A 236 -26.21 11.26 6.73
CA ASN A 236 -25.10 10.33 6.56
C ASN A 236 -25.39 9.04 7.34
N LEU A 237 -24.83 7.93 6.87
CA LEU A 237 -24.97 6.62 7.50
C LEU A 237 -23.63 6.14 8.00
N GLN A 238 -23.67 5.30 9.01
CA GLN A 238 -22.53 4.54 9.49
C GLN A 238 -22.88 3.07 9.43
N LEU A 239 -22.12 2.31 8.64
CA LEU A 239 -22.20 0.87 8.60
C LEU A 239 -21.05 0.32 9.45
N MET A 240 -21.38 -0.62 10.34
CA MET A 240 -20.42 -1.29 11.19
C MET A 240 -20.39 -2.77 10.80
N ASP A 241 -19.19 -3.32 10.68
CA ASP A 241 -19.00 -4.77 10.66
C ASP A 241 -19.26 -5.31 12.06
N ASP A 242 -20.50 -5.70 12.32
CA ASP A 242 -20.95 -6.35 13.55
C ASP A 242 -21.16 -7.84 13.26
N PRO A 243 -20.30 -8.73 13.80
CA PRO A 243 -20.44 -10.17 13.63
C PRO A 243 -21.78 -10.74 14.12
N ASN A 244 -22.51 -10.03 14.98
CA ASN A 244 -23.81 -10.46 15.47
C ASN A 244 -24.98 -10.13 14.52
N LEU A 245 -24.74 -9.30 13.50
CA LEU A 245 -25.74 -8.93 12.48
C LEU A 245 -25.56 -9.70 11.15
N LEU A 246 -24.55 -10.58 11.05
CA LEU A 246 -24.26 -11.47 9.92
C LEU A 246 -24.77 -12.89 10.19
#